data_AF-A0A963A0E4-F1
#
_entry.id   AF-A0A963A0E4-F1
#
_cell.length_a   1.000
_cell.length_b   1.000
_cell.length_c   1.000
_cell.angle_alpha   90.00
_cell.angle_beta   90.00
_cell.angle_gamma   90.00
#
_symmetry.space_group_name_H-M   'P 1'
#
loop_
_entity.id
_entity.type
_entity.pdbx_description
1 polymer ?
#
loop_
_entity_poly.entity_id
_entity_poly.type
_entity_poly.pdbx_seq_one_letter_code
_entity_poly.pdbx_strand_id
1 'polypeptide(L)'
;MISPVTSSDLYSALQERLGLEWIAGYNGSERNLKGDFPGAASQGLAGPLNYIHPNRIQIIGRTELIYFSGLDRNLLLDVMDKLFFARPAAVLLADDVAVDSLFIDSAEKSGTPLWCSSFPDKLLIDELQYFLSHALAERTTKHGVFMEVLGTGVLLTGDAATGKSELALELIARGHRLIADDAPVFSRIAPDIISGTCPPLLQDFLEVRGLGVINIRTMFG
;
A
#
# COMPACT_ATOMS: atom_id res chain seq x y z
N MET A 1 13.63 11.33 -1.03
CA MET A 1 13.73 9.86 -0.94
C MET A 1 12.48 9.37 -0.25
N ILE A 2 11.74 8.43 -0.85
CA ILE A 2 10.59 7.79 -0.21
C ILE A 2 11.19 6.84 0.83
N SER A 3 10.81 6.98 2.11
CA SER A 3 11.25 6.04 3.16
C SER A 3 10.86 4.61 2.74
N PRO A 4 11.74 3.62 2.93
CA PRO A 4 11.40 2.23 2.63
C PRO A 4 10.21 1.82 3.50
N VAL A 5 9.16 1.25 2.89
CA VAL A 5 8.04 0.69 3.64
C VAL A 5 8.50 -0.67 4.16
N THR A 6 8.51 -0.82 5.48
CA THR A 6 8.96 -2.03 6.15
C THR A 6 7.81 -2.99 6.44
N SER A 7 8.14 -4.20 6.90
CA SER A 7 7.16 -5.18 7.33
C SER A 7 6.44 -4.73 8.61
N SER A 8 7.14 -4.03 9.51
CA SER A 8 6.57 -3.41 10.71
C SER A 8 5.55 -2.31 10.38
N ASP A 9 5.88 -1.44 9.41
CA ASP A 9 4.97 -0.38 8.96
C ASP A 9 3.68 -0.98 8.39
N LEU A 10 3.82 -2.02 7.56
CA LEU A 10 2.69 -2.71 6.97
C LEU A 10 1.82 -3.40 8.01
N TYR A 11 2.44 -4.13 8.95
CA TYR A 11 1.74 -4.79 10.05
C TYR A 11 0.94 -3.76 10.85
N SER A 12 1.58 -2.67 11.29
CA SER A 12 0.93 -1.63 12.09
C SER A 12 -0.23 -0.96 11.35
N ALA A 13 -0.12 -0.77 10.04
CA ALA A 13 -1.17 -0.16 9.22
C ALA A 13 -2.37 -1.09 8.98
N LEU A 14 -2.18 -2.40 9.01
CA LEU A 14 -3.20 -3.38 8.61
C LEU A 14 -3.66 -4.31 9.72
N GLN A 15 -3.03 -4.30 10.90
CA GLN A 15 -3.31 -5.23 11.98
C GLN A 15 -4.78 -5.26 12.37
N GLU A 16 -5.37 -4.11 12.71
CA GLU A 16 -6.78 -4.03 13.11
C GLU A 16 -7.73 -4.36 11.95
N ARG A 17 -7.40 -3.87 10.74
CA ARG A 17 -8.26 -4.00 9.57
C ARG A 17 -8.32 -5.43 9.02
N LEU A 18 -7.20 -6.15 9.09
CA LEU A 18 -7.05 -7.50 8.56
C LEU A 18 -6.96 -8.57 9.66
N GLY A 19 -7.16 -8.19 10.93
CA GLY A 19 -7.06 -9.10 12.07
C GLY A 19 -5.72 -9.83 12.11
N LEU A 20 -4.61 -9.12 11.87
CA LEU A 20 -3.29 -9.73 11.82
C LEU A 20 -2.77 -10.03 13.22
N GLU A 21 -2.17 -11.20 13.37
CA GLU A 21 -1.41 -11.59 14.55
C GLU A 21 0.02 -11.93 14.14
N TRP A 22 0.99 -11.30 14.81
CA TRP A 22 2.41 -11.59 14.58
C TRP A 22 2.83 -12.77 15.45
N ILE A 23 3.17 -13.90 14.82
CA ILE A 23 3.43 -15.16 15.52
C ILE A 23 4.94 -15.42 15.71
N ALA A 24 5.76 -15.11 14.71
CA ALA A 24 7.19 -15.42 14.72
C ALA A 24 8.01 -14.48 13.81
N GLY A 25 9.33 -14.58 13.92
CA GLY A 25 10.27 -13.90 13.03
C GLY A 25 10.36 -12.39 13.26
N TYR A 26 10.14 -11.95 14.50
CA TYR A 26 10.15 -10.54 14.90
C TYR A 26 11.46 -9.80 14.53
N ASN A 27 12.58 -10.52 14.48
CA ASN A 27 13.88 -9.99 14.05
C ASN A 27 13.87 -9.44 12.61
N GLY A 28 12.86 -9.78 11.81
CA GLY A 28 12.68 -9.30 10.44
C GLY A 28 11.80 -8.06 10.28
N SER A 29 11.48 -7.33 11.36
CA SER A 29 10.53 -6.20 11.33
C SER A 29 10.87 -5.14 10.28
N GLU A 30 12.17 -4.88 10.10
CA GLU A 30 12.70 -3.84 9.21
C GLU A 30 12.87 -4.30 7.74
N ARG A 31 12.38 -5.49 7.38
CA ARG A 31 12.50 -5.97 5.99
C ARG A 31 11.77 -5.06 5.02
N ASN A 32 12.50 -4.58 4.02
CA ASN A 32 11.97 -3.70 2.97
C ASN A 32 11.02 -4.47 2.02
N LEU A 33 9.83 -3.92 1.80
CA LEU A 33 8.84 -4.51 0.90
C LEU A 33 9.25 -4.45 -0.57
N LYS A 34 9.96 -3.39 -1.01
CA LYS A 34 10.42 -3.26 -2.42
C LYS A 34 11.57 -4.20 -2.77
N GLY A 35 12.20 -4.81 -1.77
CA GLY A 35 13.36 -5.68 -1.92
C GLY A 35 14.65 -4.93 -2.26
N ASP A 36 15.75 -5.35 -1.63
CA ASP A 36 17.06 -4.72 -1.79
C ASP A 36 17.97 -5.47 -2.80
N PHE A 37 17.39 -6.34 -3.64
CA PHE A 37 18.13 -7.24 -4.53
C PHE A 37 17.74 -7.08 -6.01
N PRO A 38 18.66 -7.35 -6.96
CA PRO A 38 18.37 -7.30 -8.40
C PRO A 38 17.20 -8.23 -8.77
N GLY A 39 16.16 -7.70 -9.41
CA GLY A 39 14.95 -8.45 -9.81
C GLY A 39 13.72 -8.23 -8.91
N ALA A 40 13.85 -7.49 -7.80
CA ALA A 40 12.72 -7.20 -6.92
C ALA A 40 11.60 -6.36 -7.59
N ALA A 41 11.94 -5.60 -8.64
CA ALA A 41 10.97 -4.81 -9.41
C ALA A 41 9.97 -5.64 -10.24
N SER A 42 10.26 -6.92 -10.52
CA SER A 42 9.35 -7.82 -11.26
C SER A 42 8.60 -8.80 -10.35
N GLN A 43 8.81 -8.77 -9.03
CA GLN A 43 8.09 -9.61 -8.09
C GLN A 43 6.71 -9.01 -7.78
N GLY A 44 5.69 -9.86 -7.66
CA GLY A 44 4.41 -9.43 -7.10
C GLY A 44 4.59 -9.00 -5.63
N LEU A 45 3.93 -7.91 -5.23
CA LEU A 45 4.07 -7.35 -3.89
C LEU A 45 3.40 -8.23 -2.83
N ALA A 46 2.21 -8.74 -3.12
CA ALA A 46 1.49 -9.68 -2.27
C ALA A 46 0.67 -10.61 -3.15
N GLY A 47 0.64 -11.90 -2.81
CA GLY A 47 -0.13 -12.88 -3.56
C GLY A 47 -0.02 -14.29 -2.98
N PRO A 48 -0.69 -15.27 -3.61
CA PRO A 48 -0.59 -16.65 -3.18
C PRO A 48 0.86 -17.15 -3.26
N LEU A 49 1.14 -18.24 -2.57
CA LEU A 49 2.42 -18.95 -2.62
C LEU A 49 2.86 -19.22 -4.07
N ASN A 50 4.07 -18.78 -4.42
CA ASN A 50 4.65 -19.03 -5.74
C ASN A 50 6.16 -19.30 -5.62
N TYR A 51 6.59 -20.50 -5.98
CA TYR A 51 8.00 -20.89 -5.91
C TYR A 51 8.85 -20.44 -7.10
N ILE A 52 8.23 -20.15 -8.24
CA ILE A 52 8.93 -19.78 -9.48
C ILE A 52 9.16 -18.27 -9.54
N HIS A 53 8.12 -17.51 -9.21
CA HIS A 53 8.15 -16.05 -9.09
C HIS A 53 7.60 -15.65 -7.72
N PRO A 54 8.42 -15.76 -6.65
CA PRO A 54 7.97 -15.48 -5.29
C PRO A 54 7.45 -14.06 -5.13
N ASN A 55 6.27 -13.97 -4.52
CA ASN A 55 5.73 -12.69 -4.06
C ASN A 55 6.54 -12.19 -2.86
N ARG A 56 6.62 -10.87 -2.68
CA ARG A 56 7.29 -10.26 -1.52
C ARG A 56 6.57 -10.63 -0.23
N ILE A 57 5.24 -10.64 -0.25
CA ILE A 57 4.40 -11.21 0.80
C ILE A 57 3.75 -12.45 0.23
N GLN A 58 4.04 -13.61 0.83
CA GLN A 58 3.44 -14.88 0.40
C GLN A 58 2.28 -15.22 1.34
N ILE A 59 1.09 -15.29 0.76
CA ILE A 59 -0.13 -15.72 1.45
C ILE A 59 -0.28 -17.24 1.24
N ILE A 60 -0.51 -17.95 2.33
CA ILE A 60 -0.72 -19.39 2.36
C ILE A 60 -2.10 -19.62 2.97
N GLY A 61 -3.04 -20.12 2.16
CA GLY A 61 -4.38 -20.44 2.60
C GLY A 61 -4.56 -21.94 2.84
N ARG A 62 -5.82 -22.37 2.97
CA ARG A 62 -6.16 -23.78 3.17
C ARG A 62 -5.65 -24.69 2.06
N THR A 63 -5.70 -24.24 0.80
CA THR A 63 -5.32 -25.06 -0.36
C THR A 63 -3.85 -25.47 -0.28
N GLU A 64 -2.95 -24.53 0.01
CA GLU A 64 -1.52 -24.76 0.15
C GLU A 64 -1.22 -25.67 1.35
N LEU A 65 -1.92 -25.48 2.47
CA LEU A 65 -1.73 -26.31 3.67
C LEU A 65 -2.21 -27.75 3.47
N ILE A 66 -3.32 -27.95 2.75
CA ILE A 66 -3.76 -29.30 2.34
C ILE A 66 -2.69 -29.95 1.45
N TYR A 67 -2.14 -29.20 0.49
CA TYR A 67 -1.04 -29.70 -0.33
C TYR A 67 0.16 -30.10 0.53
N PHE A 68 0.60 -29.27 1.47
CA PHE A 68 1.71 -29.60 2.38
C PHE A 68 1.45 -30.83 3.24
N SER A 69 0.21 -31.02 3.71
CA SER A 69 -0.16 -32.19 4.52
C SER A 69 -0.05 -33.52 3.75
N GLY A 70 -0.10 -33.47 2.42
CA GLY A 70 0.07 -34.63 1.54
C GLY A 70 1.53 -34.97 1.21
N LEU A 71 2.50 -34.13 1.61
CA LEU A 71 3.92 -34.34 1.33
C LEU A 71 4.57 -35.24 2.38
N ASP A 72 5.57 -36.01 1.96
CA ASP A 72 6.44 -36.69 2.90
C ASP A 72 7.35 -35.67 3.62
N ARG A 73 7.90 -36.07 4.77
CA ARG A 73 8.64 -35.15 5.65
C ARG A 73 9.84 -34.50 4.96
N ASN A 74 10.57 -35.23 4.10
CA ASN A 74 11.75 -34.67 3.44
C ASN A 74 11.35 -33.61 2.42
N LEU A 75 10.31 -33.90 1.62
CA LEU A 75 9.81 -32.94 0.64
C LEU A 75 9.18 -31.71 1.31
N LEU A 76 8.48 -31.88 2.43
CA LEU A 76 7.95 -30.75 3.21
C LEU A 76 9.07 -29.81 3.68
N LEU A 77 10.17 -30.37 4.21
CA LEU A 77 11.34 -29.59 4.63
C LEU A 77 11.96 -28.83 3.45
N ASP A 78 12.15 -29.48 2.29
CA ASP A 78 12.66 -28.84 1.07
C ASP A 78 11.76 -27.68 0.60
N VAL A 79 10.45 -27.86 0.70
CA VAL A 79 9.45 -26.87 0.31
C VAL A 79 9.46 -25.66 1.26
N MET A 80 9.61 -25.90 2.57
CA MET A 80 9.77 -24.83 3.56
C MET A 80 11.09 -24.09 3.38
N ASP A 81 12.20 -24.80 3.19
CA ASP A 81 13.49 -24.17 2.94
C ASP A 81 13.45 -23.30 1.69
N LYS A 82 12.80 -23.74 0.60
CA LYS A 82 12.60 -22.91 -0.60
C LYS A 82 11.77 -21.66 -0.33
N LEU A 83 10.67 -21.78 0.42
CA LEU A 83 9.81 -20.65 0.81
C LEU A 83 10.60 -19.55 1.52
N PHE A 84 11.38 -19.91 2.55
CA PHE A 84 12.12 -18.93 3.36
C PHE A 84 13.46 -18.51 2.72
N PHE A 85 14.06 -19.35 1.87
CA PHE A 85 15.25 -18.99 1.09
C PHE A 85 14.98 -17.87 0.08
N ALA A 86 13.74 -17.77 -0.42
CA ALA A 86 13.30 -16.66 -1.27
C ALA A 86 13.32 -15.30 -0.55
N ARG A 87 13.58 -15.27 0.78
CA ARG A 87 13.60 -14.07 1.64
C ARG A 87 12.38 -13.17 1.42
N PRO A 88 11.16 -13.72 1.60
CA PRO A 88 9.97 -12.89 1.54
C PRO A 88 10.04 -11.80 2.62
N ALA A 89 9.40 -10.67 2.37
CA ALA A 89 9.26 -9.64 3.39
C ALA A 89 8.37 -10.11 4.54
N ALA A 90 7.34 -10.92 4.25
CA ALA A 90 6.54 -11.62 5.25
C ALA A 90 5.88 -12.86 4.65
N VAL A 91 5.49 -13.81 5.51
CA VAL A 91 4.59 -14.92 5.20
C VAL A 91 3.31 -14.73 6.01
N LEU A 92 2.16 -14.83 5.36
CA LEU A 92 0.85 -14.67 5.99
C LEU A 92 0.05 -15.98 5.84
N LEU A 93 -0.30 -16.59 6.96
CA LEU A 93 -1.22 -17.72 7.01
C LEU A 93 -2.65 -17.20 7.11
N ALA A 94 -3.48 -17.58 6.14
CA ALA A 94 -4.88 -17.15 6.04
C ALA A 94 -5.84 -18.21 6.60
N ASP A 95 -7.14 -17.89 6.58
CA ASP A 95 -8.25 -18.83 6.83
C ASP A 95 -8.32 -19.44 8.24
N ASP A 96 -7.78 -18.74 9.25
CA ASP A 96 -7.75 -19.18 10.65
C ASP A 96 -7.10 -20.56 10.84
N VAL A 97 -6.05 -20.84 10.06
CA VAL A 97 -5.41 -22.15 10.10
C VAL A 97 -4.37 -22.22 11.22
N ALA A 98 -4.33 -23.38 11.89
CA ALA A 98 -3.36 -23.67 12.93
C ALA A 98 -1.93 -23.58 12.39
N VAL A 99 -1.08 -22.83 13.10
CA VAL A 99 0.32 -22.64 12.75
C VAL A 99 1.14 -23.85 13.18
N ASP A 100 1.72 -24.56 12.22
CA ASP A 100 2.68 -25.63 12.53
C ASP A 100 3.99 -25.05 13.07
N SER A 101 4.57 -25.73 14.06
CA SER A 101 5.94 -25.50 14.57
C SER A 101 6.97 -25.32 13.45
N LEU A 102 6.84 -26.02 12.33
CA LEU A 102 7.78 -25.92 11.22
C LEU A 102 7.80 -24.52 10.58
N PHE A 103 6.65 -23.85 10.50
CA PHE A 103 6.59 -22.46 10.02
C PHE A 103 7.25 -21.52 11.02
N ILE A 104 6.99 -21.70 12.31
CA ILE A 104 7.55 -20.88 13.38
C ILE A 104 9.07 -21.00 13.37
N ASP A 105 9.60 -22.22 13.41
CA ASP A 105 11.04 -22.49 13.42
C ASP A 105 11.73 -21.92 12.19
N SER A 106 11.11 -22.06 11.01
CA SER A 106 11.67 -21.55 9.75
C SER A 106 11.61 -20.02 9.67
N ALA A 107 10.54 -19.42 10.18
CA ALA A 107 10.37 -17.96 10.29
C ALA A 107 11.39 -17.35 11.24
N GLU A 108 11.59 -17.94 12.43
CA GLU A 108 12.61 -17.51 13.39
C GLU A 108 14.03 -17.66 12.83
N LYS A 109 14.36 -18.84 12.29
CA LYS A 109 15.67 -19.13 11.71
C LYS A 109 16.03 -18.17 10.58
N SER A 110 15.06 -17.84 9.72
CA SER A 110 15.28 -16.91 8.62
C SER A 110 15.13 -15.45 9.03
N GLY A 111 14.57 -15.15 10.19
CA GLY A 111 14.14 -13.80 10.58
C GLY A 111 13.09 -13.24 9.61
N THR A 112 12.17 -14.08 9.14
CA THR A 112 11.08 -13.69 8.25
C THR A 112 9.81 -13.52 9.09
N PRO A 113 9.17 -12.33 9.07
CA PRO A 113 7.89 -12.12 9.74
C PRO A 113 6.85 -13.16 9.34
N LEU A 114 6.28 -13.82 10.33
CA LEU A 114 5.17 -14.76 10.17
C LEU A 114 3.92 -14.15 10.80
N TRP A 115 2.92 -13.92 9.98
CA TRP A 115 1.63 -13.39 10.38
C TRP A 115 0.54 -14.44 10.20
N CYS A 116 -0.53 -14.31 10.98
CA CYS A 116 -1.75 -15.08 10.82
C CYS A 116 -2.95 -14.16 10.75
N SER A 117 -4.00 -14.60 10.05
CA SER A 117 -5.29 -13.92 10.02
C SER A 117 -6.41 -14.95 9.90
N SER A 118 -7.54 -14.63 10.53
CA SER A 118 -8.78 -15.39 10.40
C SER A 118 -9.53 -15.11 9.10
N PHE A 119 -9.10 -14.14 8.30
CA PHE A 119 -9.75 -13.79 7.04
C PHE A 119 -9.36 -14.70 5.87
N PRO A 120 -10.24 -14.80 4.85
CA PRO A 120 -9.95 -15.57 3.65
C PRO A 120 -8.74 -15.05 2.88
N ASP A 121 -7.95 -15.96 2.32
CA ASP A 121 -6.75 -15.67 1.52
C ASP A 121 -6.97 -14.61 0.43
N LYS A 122 -8.06 -14.72 -0.34
CA LYS A 122 -8.40 -13.80 -1.41
C LYS A 122 -8.63 -12.37 -0.92
N LEU A 123 -9.34 -12.21 0.21
CA LEU A 123 -9.59 -10.90 0.80
C LEU A 123 -8.27 -10.26 1.23
N LEU A 124 -7.39 -11.04 1.89
CA LEU A 124 -6.09 -10.58 2.32
C LEU A 124 -5.22 -10.15 1.14
N ILE A 125 -5.21 -10.93 0.07
CA ILE A 125 -4.49 -10.61 -1.17
C ILE A 125 -4.99 -9.28 -1.75
N ASP A 126 -6.30 -9.14 -1.96
CA ASP A 126 -6.90 -7.94 -2.57
C ASP A 126 -6.60 -6.69 -1.74
N GLU A 127 -6.75 -6.76 -0.41
CA GLU A 127 -6.50 -5.63 0.50
C GLU A 127 -5.01 -5.27 0.60
N LEU A 128 -4.12 -6.27 0.63
CA LEU A 128 -2.68 -6.03 0.63
C LEU A 128 -2.24 -5.42 -0.70
N GLN A 129 -2.70 -5.94 -1.84
CA GLN A 129 -2.38 -5.39 -3.15
C GLN A 129 -2.87 -3.95 -3.29
N TYR A 130 -4.09 -3.67 -2.83
CA TYR A 130 -4.63 -2.30 -2.80
C TYR A 130 -3.78 -1.37 -1.94
N PHE A 131 -3.47 -1.75 -0.70
CA PHE A 131 -2.67 -0.92 0.19
C PHE A 131 -1.27 -0.67 -0.38
N LEU A 132 -0.60 -1.72 -0.85
CA LEU A 132 0.77 -1.65 -1.34
C LEU A 132 0.88 -0.87 -2.66
N SER A 133 -0.12 -0.96 -3.54
CA SER A 133 -0.14 -0.15 -4.76
C SER A 133 -0.17 1.35 -4.42
N HIS A 134 -0.95 1.77 -3.42
CA HIS A 134 -1.03 3.16 -2.98
C HIS A 134 0.21 3.61 -2.21
N ALA A 135 0.73 2.77 -1.33
CA ALA A 135 1.90 3.08 -0.50
C ALA A 135 3.18 3.19 -1.34
N LEU A 136 3.32 2.36 -2.37
CA LEU A 136 4.55 2.26 -3.16
C LEU A 136 4.49 3.00 -4.50
N ALA A 137 3.31 3.52 -4.89
CA ALA A 137 3.11 4.28 -6.12
C ALA A 137 4.09 5.46 -6.25
N GLU A 138 4.60 5.64 -7.46
CA GLU A 138 5.41 6.80 -7.80
C GLU A 138 4.58 8.08 -7.66
N ARG A 139 5.13 9.08 -6.99
CA ARG A 139 4.48 10.36 -6.73
C ARG A 139 5.14 11.47 -7.53
N THR A 140 4.34 12.34 -8.12
CA THR A 140 4.81 13.56 -8.78
C THR A 140 3.94 14.74 -8.35
N THR A 141 4.55 15.88 -8.10
CA THR A 141 3.83 17.12 -7.85
C THR A 141 3.64 17.86 -9.17
N LYS A 142 2.42 18.35 -9.43
CA LYS A 142 2.15 19.22 -10.58
C LYS A 142 1.65 20.56 -10.06
N HIS A 143 2.05 21.63 -10.72
CA HIS A 143 1.55 22.96 -10.39
C HIS A 143 0.16 23.17 -10.99
N GLY A 144 -0.78 23.68 -10.18
CA GLY A 144 -2.14 23.97 -10.59
C GLY A 144 -3.14 23.80 -9.45
N VAL A 145 -4.42 23.98 -9.77
CA VAL A 145 -5.52 23.80 -8.80
C VAL A 145 -6.22 22.48 -9.10
N PHE A 146 -6.19 21.54 -8.16
CA PHE A 146 -6.85 20.25 -8.29
C PHE A 146 -8.16 20.25 -7.52
N MET A 147 -9.24 19.85 -8.19
CA MET A 147 -10.60 19.95 -7.69
C MET A 147 -11.42 18.72 -8.05
N GLU A 148 -12.51 18.51 -7.32
CA GLU A 148 -13.57 17.60 -7.73
C GLU A 148 -14.76 18.40 -8.27
N VAL A 149 -15.08 18.18 -9.55
CA VAL A 149 -16.19 18.82 -10.25
C VAL A 149 -17.12 17.72 -10.76
N LEU A 150 -18.36 17.69 -10.26
CA LEU A 150 -19.37 16.69 -10.63
C LEU A 150 -18.88 15.24 -10.51
N GLY A 151 -18.14 14.91 -9.46
CA GLY A 151 -17.57 13.57 -9.24
C GLY A 151 -16.31 13.26 -10.04
N THR A 152 -15.80 14.21 -10.84
CA THR A 152 -14.59 14.04 -11.65
C THR A 152 -13.44 14.86 -11.08
N GLY A 153 -12.26 14.26 -10.95
CA GLY A 153 -11.03 14.97 -10.61
C GLY A 153 -10.54 15.83 -11.78
N VAL A 154 -10.47 17.15 -11.59
CA VAL A 154 -10.07 18.13 -12.60
C VAL A 154 -8.85 18.89 -12.11
N LEU A 155 -7.75 18.86 -12.88
CA LEU A 155 -6.57 19.69 -12.65
C LEU A 155 -6.60 20.91 -13.56
N LEU A 156 -6.77 22.09 -12.97
CA LEU A 156 -6.68 23.37 -13.65
C LEU A 156 -5.20 23.77 -13.76
N THR A 157 -4.69 23.81 -14.99
CA THR A 157 -3.32 24.21 -15.32
C THR A 157 -3.32 25.48 -16.17
N GLY A 158 -2.16 26.14 -16.26
CA GLY A 158 -1.97 27.39 -17.00
C GLY A 158 -0.94 28.28 -16.32
N ASP A 159 -0.54 29.34 -17.00
CA ASP A 159 0.48 30.28 -16.49
C ASP A 159 0.04 30.94 -15.18
N ALA A 160 1.00 31.48 -14.43
CA ALA A 160 0.68 32.28 -13.25
C ALA A 160 -0.21 33.47 -13.64
N ALA A 161 -1.10 33.89 -12.74
CA ALA A 161 -2.02 35.03 -12.95
C ALA A 161 -3.11 34.86 -14.03
N THR A 162 -3.31 33.65 -14.58
CA THR A 162 -4.33 33.42 -15.62
C THR A 162 -5.77 33.33 -15.09
N GLY A 163 -5.98 33.37 -13.77
CA GLY A 163 -7.31 33.30 -13.16
C GLY A 163 -7.68 31.91 -12.60
N LYS A 164 -6.71 31.00 -12.43
CA LYS A 164 -6.98 29.61 -12.00
C LYS A 164 -7.66 29.55 -10.62
N SER A 165 -7.13 30.29 -9.65
CA SER A 165 -7.64 30.31 -8.27
C SER A 165 -8.99 31.03 -8.18
N GLU A 166 -9.19 32.06 -9.00
CA GLU A 166 -10.47 32.77 -9.14
C GLU A 166 -11.56 31.86 -9.72
N LEU A 167 -11.23 31.11 -10.78
CA LEU A 167 -12.13 30.09 -11.35
C LEU A 167 -12.41 28.99 -10.32
N ALA A 168 -11.40 28.54 -9.58
CA ALA A 168 -11.57 27.54 -8.54
C ALA A 168 -12.51 28.02 -7.44
N LEU A 169 -12.34 29.26 -6.96
CA LEU A 169 -13.22 29.86 -5.95
C LEU A 169 -14.68 29.91 -6.43
N GLU A 170 -14.87 30.28 -7.69
CA GLU A 170 -16.18 30.39 -8.34
C GLU A 170 -16.84 29.00 -8.55
N LEU A 171 -16.04 27.94 -8.73
CA LEU A 171 -16.52 26.55 -8.73
C LEU A 171 -16.87 26.06 -7.31
N ILE A 172 -16.08 26.42 -6.30
CA ILE A 172 -16.36 26.11 -4.89
C ILE A 172 -17.68 26.74 -4.46
N ALA A 173 -17.92 27.99 -4.83
CA ALA A 173 -19.18 28.69 -4.57
C ALA A 173 -20.41 28.00 -5.20
N ARG A 174 -20.21 27.17 -6.25
CA ARG A 174 -21.25 26.32 -6.87
C ARG A 174 -21.37 24.93 -6.24
N GLY A 175 -20.65 24.65 -5.16
CA GLY A 175 -20.70 23.37 -4.44
C GLY A 175 -19.69 22.33 -4.92
N HIS A 176 -18.67 22.72 -5.70
CA HIS A 176 -17.56 21.84 -6.05
C HIS A 176 -16.49 21.84 -4.95
N ARG A 177 -15.65 20.80 -4.91
CA ARG A 177 -14.69 20.61 -3.81
C ARG A 177 -13.29 20.95 -4.25
N LEU A 178 -12.59 21.77 -3.47
CA LEU A 178 -11.14 21.91 -3.60
C LEU A 178 -10.49 20.65 -3.06
N ILE A 179 -9.54 20.10 -3.83
CA ILE A 179 -8.66 19.05 -3.32
C ILE A 179 -7.35 19.68 -2.88
N ALA A 180 -6.67 20.41 -3.77
CA ALA A 180 -5.39 21.07 -3.48
C ALA A 180 -5.18 22.30 -4.36
N ASP A 181 -4.50 23.31 -3.82
CA ASP A 181 -3.99 24.46 -4.57
C ASP A 181 -2.46 24.42 -4.62
N ASP A 182 -1.90 25.03 -5.67
CA ASP A 182 -0.47 25.19 -5.98
C ASP A 182 0.35 23.90 -6.20
N ALA A 183 0.30 22.93 -5.28
CA ALA A 183 1.15 21.74 -5.29
C ALA A 183 0.41 20.42 -5.06
N PRO A 184 -0.65 20.08 -5.85
CA PRO A 184 -1.24 18.75 -5.81
C PRO A 184 -0.21 17.66 -6.09
N VAL A 185 -0.29 16.59 -5.30
CA VAL A 185 0.54 15.40 -5.44
C VAL A 185 -0.27 14.32 -6.13
N PHE A 186 0.25 13.82 -7.24
CA PHE A 186 -0.37 12.75 -8.02
C PHE A 186 0.42 11.46 -7.88
N SER A 187 -0.28 10.34 -7.81
CA SER A 187 0.29 9.00 -7.82
C SER A 187 -0.45 8.08 -8.80
N ARG A 188 0.30 7.27 -9.54
CA ARG A 188 -0.30 6.22 -10.39
C ARG A 188 -0.46 4.95 -9.57
N ILE A 189 -1.69 4.65 -9.19
CA ILE A 189 -2.02 3.52 -8.28
C ILE A 189 -2.43 2.24 -9.04
N ALA A 190 -2.76 2.38 -10.32
CA ALA A 190 -2.94 1.29 -11.28
C ALA A 190 -2.62 1.79 -12.70
N PRO A 191 -2.49 0.93 -13.73
CA PRO A 191 -2.16 1.36 -15.09
C PRO A 191 -3.02 2.54 -15.58
N ASP A 192 -4.33 2.49 -15.38
CA ASP A 192 -5.22 3.55 -15.90
C ASP A 192 -5.83 4.42 -14.79
N ILE A 193 -5.29 4.37 -13.57
CA ILE A 193 -5.83 5.10 -12.41
C ILE A 193 -4.77 6.00 -11.79
N ILE A 194 -5.06 7.30 -11.76
CA ILE A 194 -4.27 8.33 -11.10
C ILE A 194 -5.06 8.83 -9.89
N SER A 195 -4.43 8.86 -8.72
CA SER A 195 -4.94 9.48 -7.51
C SER A 195 -4.26 10.83 -7.31
N GLY A 196 -4.99 11.85 -6.90
CA GLY A 196 -4.46 13.17 -6.56
C GLY A 196 -4.81 13.55 -5.12
N THR A 197 -3.86 14.15 -4.39
CA THR A 197 -4.04 14.56 -2.99
C THR A 197 -3.37 15.91 -2.71
N CYS A 198 -3.70 16.49 -1.56
CA CYS A 198 -3.08 17.72 -1.06
C CYS A 198 -1.98 17.42 -0.04
N PRO A 199 -0.82 18.10 -0.10
CA PRO A 199 0.14 18.12 1.00
C PRO A 199 -0.51 18.65 2.29
N PRO A 200 -0.23 18.07 3.48
CA PRO A 200 -0.85 18.50 4.74
C PRO A 200 -0.71 19.99 5.06
N LEU A 201 0.41 20.61 4.65
CA LEU A 201 0.68 22.04 4.88
C LEU A 201 -0.24 22.98 4.09
N LEU A 202 -0.77 22.54 2.95
CA LEU A 202 -1.60 23.34 2.06
C LEU A 202 -3.08 22.96 2.15
N GLN A 203 -3.42 22.01 3.02
CA GLN A 203 -4.77 21.47 3.13
C GLN A 203 -5.77 22.57 3.48
N ASP A 204 -6.91 22.56 2.79
CA ASP A 204 -8.02 23.51 2.94
C ASP A 204 -7.70 24.98 2.58
N PHE A 205 -6.48 25.31 2.16
CA PHE A 205 -6.10 26.68 1.78
C PHE A 205 -6.16 26.90 0.28
N LEU A 206 -6.60 28.10 -0.11
CA LEU A 206 -6.58 28.60 -1.49
C LEU A 206 -5.99 30.01 -1.48
N GLU A 207 -5.03 30.30 -2.36
CA GLU A 207 -4.52 31.67 -2.54
C GLU A 207 -5.25 32.35 -3.70
N VAL A 208 -5.95 33.45 -3.40
CA VAL A 208 -6.67 34.24 -4.42
C VAL A 208 -6.15 35.67 -4.43
N ARG A 209 -5.82 36.19 -5.61
CA ARG A 209 -5.30 37.56 -5.72
C ARG A 209 -6.34 38.57 -5.26
N GLY A 210 -5.90 39.52 -4.45
CA GLY A 210 -6.75 40.54 -3.85
C GLY A 210 -7.47 40.11 -2.56
N LEU A 211 -7.57 38.80 -2.29
CA LEU A 211 -8.12 38.26 -1.03
C LEU A 211 -7.02 37.69 -0.12
N GLY A 212 -5.90 37.26 -0.70
CA GLY A 212 -4.83 36.55 -0.01
C GLY A 212 -5.15 35.07 0.15
N VAL A 213 -4.50 34.43 1.14
CA VAL A 213 -4.73 33.02 1.48
C VAL A 213 -5.99 32.90 2.33
N ILE A 214 -6.93 32.09 1.88
CA ILE A 214 -8.20 31.83 2.57
C ILE A 214 -8.34 30.36 2.93
N ASN A 215 -9.01 30.06 4.04
CA ASN A 215 -9.35 28.70 4.44
C ASN A 215 -10.75 28.35 3.91
N ILE A 216 -10.81 27.48 2.91
CA ILE A 216 -12.04 27.11 2.21
C ILE A 216 -13.00 26.37 3.14
N ARG A 217 -12.50 25.41 3.95
CA ARG A 217 -13.34 24.64 4.88
C ARG A 217 -14.08 25.54 5.87
N THR A 218 -13.40 26.57 6.37
CA THR A 218 -13.99 27.50 7.34
C THR A 218 -15.06 28.40 6.70
N MET A 219 -14.91 28.72 5.42
CA MET A 219 -15.80 29.64 4.71
C MET A 219 -17.00 28.95 4.05
N PHE A 220 -16.82 27.74 3.52
CA PHE A 220 -17.80 27.05 2.68
C PHE A 220 -18.29 25.72 3.28
N GLY A 221 -17.69 25.26 4.38
CA GLY A 221 -17.91 23.91 4.95
C GLY A 221 -17.07 22.86 4.24
#